data_AF-A0A0R2LX33-F1
#
_entry.id   AF-A0A0R2LX33-F1
#
_cell.length_a   1.000
_cell.length_b   1.000
_cell.length_c   1.000
_cell.angle_alpha   90.00
_cell.angle_beta   90.00
_cell.angle_gamma   90.00
#
_symmetry.space_group_name_H-M   'P 1'
#
loop_
_entity.id
_entity.type
_entity.pdbx_description
1 polymer ?
#
loop_
_entity_poly.entity_id
_entity_poly.type
_entity_poly.pdbx_seq_one_letter_code
_entity_poly.pdbx_strand_id
1 'polypeptide(L)'
;MINLKKYLWIVAGLSLLVGAVAPVEVAHAKSYLTITKTKNTDYNARFVNQKARNDGIYYYGPYYTQHSAKTRDASGKNWQHRFVRVSQTVTLSNGAQFAKFSWYGKTIGWVDVKALQKYSRSQKIQTFLNHANFQGSAMVFNNFTKGASHVSVGYANADKKILNSKNSLYPTASLQKVMTGALIEQLAASGKLSMNTKLSAYYPSVNNSKNITIRQLLNHRSGIDMDETTPSKVLTSQNSEINYTLDQMKVAGNNNYNYTNANYVLLAGIASKVTGKDYNTLVNQRIVKPLGLKHTFAWNQLPSNAQVTTGYRYSNGKANQSGAVSTKMMSSLLGAGNYYTTPEDYYAIQKGIRNGKILTKNQYYDLMNDYHYSYAGGLYHLTGSIKRVRGVLSGSGYEAILYGTEGNRQGVVLFANQRPTRSIDDLAQDLYDVARYYNEN
;
A
#
# COMPACT_ATOMS: atom_id res chain seq x y z
N MET A 1 -77.26 46.49 10.42
CA MET A 1 -78.48 46.22 9.63
C MET A 1 -78.40 44.76 9.20
N ILE A 2 -78.90 43.80 9.98
CA ILE A 2 -80.31 43.45 10.24
C ILE A 2 -81.06 43.08 8.96
N ASN A 3 -81.51 41.82 8.94
CA ASN A 3 -82.72 41.30 8.31
C ASN A 3 -82.75 41.10 6.79
N LEU A 4 -83.48 40.13 6.24
CA LEU A 4 -84.20 38.93 6.70
C LEU A 4 -84.92 38.40 5.44
N LYS A 5 -85.40 37.16 5.51
CA LYS A 5 -86.61 36.63 4.80
C LYS A 5 -86.49 36.44 3.28
N LYS A 6 -87.18 35.49 2.66
CA LYS A 6 -87.90 34.22 2.96
C LYS A 6 -88.48 33.79 1.59
N TYR A 7 -89.17 32.65 1.57
CA TYR A 7 -90.09 32.10 0.54
C TYR A 7 -89.46 31.01 -0.34
N LEU A 8 -90.08 29.84 -0.57
CA LEU A 8 -91.29 29.22 -0.01
C LEU A 8 -91.28 27.71 -0.40
N TRP A 9 -91.77 26.90 0.53
CA TRP A 9 -92.38 25.56 0.48
C TRP A 9 -92.68 24.90 -0.87
N ILE A 10 -92.41 23.57 -0.97
CA ILE A 10 -93.40 22.52 -1.31
C ILE A 10 -93.05 21.22 -0.52
N VAL A 11 -94.10 20.50 -0.15
CA VAL A 11 -94.23 19.41 0.83
C VAL A 11 -94.11 18.01 0.19
N ALA A 12 -93.61 17.07 1.01
CA ALA A 12 -93.82 15.62 1.05
C ALA A 12 -93.38 14.70 -0.11
N GLY A 13 -92.47 13.80 0.25
CA GLY A 13 -92.28 12.49 -0.36
C GLY A 13 -91.47 11.62 0.60
N LEU A 14 -92.14 11.01 1.58
CA LEU A 14 -91.55 10.02 2.47
C LEU A 14 -91.40 8.70 1.70
N SER A 15 -90.17 8.30 1.42
CA SER A 15 -89.82 6.90 1.17
C SER A 15 -88.61 6.56 2.03
N LEU A 16 -88.88 5.84 3.12
CA LEU A 16 -87.88 5.15 3.93
C LEU A 16 -87.12 4.17 3.02
N LEU A 17 -85.86 4.49 2.73
CA LEU A 17 -84.85 3.50 2.38
C LEU A 17 -83.80 3.51 3.48
N VAL A 18 -83.80 2.41 4.24
CA VAL A 18 -82.76 2.07 5.21
C VAL A 18 -81.46 1.87 4.43
N GLY A 19 -80.70 2.94 4.27
CA GLY A 19 -79.34 2.90 3.77
C GLY A 19 -78.45 2.35 4.87
N ALA A 20 -77.96 1.12 4.68
CA ALA A 20 -76.93 0.53 5.52
C ALA A 20 -75.77 1.53 5.69
N VAL A 21 -75.49 1.94 6.92
CA VAL A 21 -74.26 2.65 7.25
C VAL A 21 -73.13 1.66 7.01
N ALA A 22 -72.44 1.79 5.88
CA ALA A 22 -71.20 1.07 5.67
C ALA A 22 -70.26 1.44 6.83
N PRO A 23 -69.66 0.47 7.54
CA PRO A 23 -68.69 0.80 8.57
C PRO A 23 -67.57 1.60 7.91
N VAL A 24 -67.30 2.78 8.44
CA VAL A 24 -66.06 3.49 8.14
C VAL A 24 -64.94 2.54 8.59
N GLU A 25 -64.27 1.91 7.63
CA GLU A 25 -63.03 1.19 7.91
C GLU A 25 -62.06 2.20 8.54
N VAL A 26 -61.83 2.06 9.84
CA VAL A 26 -60.72 2.70 10.50
C VAL A 26 -59.47 2.16 9.81
N ALA A 27 -58.84 2.98 8.98
CA ALA A 27 -57.60 2.61 8.31
C ALA A 27 -56.59 2.17 9.38
N HIS A 28 -56.40 0.84 9.53
CA HIS A 28 -55.41 0.29 10.43
C HIS A 28 -54.05 0.87 10.03
N ALA A 29 -53.47 1.70 10.89
CA ALA A 29 -52.10 2.17 10.70
C ALA A 29 -51.22 0.93 10.55
N LYS A 30 -50.65 0.70 9.35
CA LYS A 30 -49.73 -0.42 9.11
C LYS A 30 -48.64 -0.36 10.18
N SER A 31 -48.68 -1.32 11.11
CA SER A 31 -47.67 -1.42 12.16
C SER A 31 -46.30 -1.60 11.52
N TYR A 32 -45.32 -0.82 11.96
CA TYR A 32 -43.94 -0.95 11.49
C TYR A 32 -43.40 -2.36 11.74
N LEU A 33 -42.48 -2.81 10.88
CA LEU A 33 -41.78 -4.07 11.10
C LEU A 33 -40.90 -3.94 12.34
N THR A 34 -40.96 -4.92 13.23
CA THR A 34 -40.11 -4.96 14.43
C THR A 34 -38.83 -5.73 14.15
N ILE A 35 -37.73 -5.34 14.79
CA ILE A 35 -36.47 -6.09 14.76
C ILE A 35 -36.59 -7.24 15.76
N THR A 36 -36.61 -8.47 15.26
CA THR A 36 -36.72 -9.68 16.09
C THR A 36 -35.36 -10.24 16.49
N LYS A 37 -34.30 -9.90 15.75
CA LYS A 37 -32.92 -10.31 16.06
C LYS A 37 -31.93 -9.26 15.58
N THR A 38 -30.93 -8.98 16.41
CA THR A 38 -29.75 -8.17 16.07
C THR A 38 -28.48 -8.98 16.25
N LYS A 39 -27.55 -8.87 15.30
CA LYS A 39 -26.22 -9.46 15.39
C LYS A 39 -25.16 -8.42 15.03
N ASN A 40 -24.28 -8.09 15.98
CA ASN A 40 -23.05 -7.37 15.68
C ASN A 40 -22.12 -8.31 14.93
N THR A 41 -21.58 -7.84 13.81
CA THR A 41 -20.74 -8.65 12.93
C THR A 41 -19.65 -7.78 12.35
N ASP A 42 -18.62 -8.41 11.80
CA ASP A 42 -17.57 -7.65 11.16
C ASP A 42 -17.01 -8.45 9.99
N TYR A 43 -17.46 -8.12 8.77
CA TYR A 43 -16.98 -8.80 7.58
C TYR A 43 -17.01 -7.89 6.35
N ASN A 44 -16.14 -8.19 5.40
CA ASN A 44 -16.12 -7.53 4.11
C ASN A 44 -17.09 -8.22 3.14
N ALA A 45 -17.76 -7.43 2.31
CA ALA A 45 -18.72 -7.90 1.34
C ALA A 45 -18.61 -7.15 0.02
N ARG A 46 -19.13 -7.76 -1.05
CA ARG A 46 -19.30 -7.15 -2.36
C ARG A 46 -20.78 -7.15 -2.71
N PHE A 47 -21.25 -6.03 -3.23
CA PHE A 47 -22.59 -5.95 -3.80
C PHE A 47 -22.69 -6.80 -5.07
N VAL A 48 -23.74 -7.62 -5.15
CA VAL A 48 -24.02 -8.55 -6.25
C VAL A 48 -25.46 -8.41 -6.72
N ASN A 49 -25.73 -8.83 -7.95
CA ASN A 49 -27.06 -8.92 -8.55
C ASN A 49 -27.88 -7.61 -8.57
N GLN A 50 -27.26 -6.45 -8.40
CA GLN A 50 -27.96 -5.15 -8.34
C GLN A 50 -28.51 -4.68 -9.69
N LYS A 51 -27.98 -5.17 -10.81
CA LYS A 51 -28.58 -4.92 -12.13
C LYS A 51 -30.01 -5.44 -12.22
N ALA A 52 -30.26 -6.63 -11.66
CA ALA A 52 -31.58 -7.28 -11.66
C ALA A 52 -32.44 -6.87 -10.45
N ARG A 53 -31.85 -6.82 -9.25
CA ARG A 53 -32.59 -6.56 -8.00
C ARG A 53 -32.84 -5.08 -7.72
N ASN A 54 -31.87 -4.23 -8.03
CA ASN A 54 -31.85 -2.80 -7.67
C ASN A 54 -32.31 -2.56 -6.22
N ASP A 55 -31.63 -3.22 -5.27
CA ASP A 55 -32.01 -3.16 -3.86
C ASP A 55 -31.90 -1.71 -3.34
N GLY A 56 -32.91 -1.29 -2.57
CA GLY A 56 -32.93 0.04 -1.97
C GLY A 56 -31.87 0.20 -0.87
N ILE A 57 -31.25 1.38 -0.81
CA ILE A 57 -30.38 1.75 0.31
C ILE A 57 -31.20 2.57 1.31
N TYR A 58 -31.16 2.19 2.59
CA TYR A 58 -31.94 2.83 3.64
C TYR A 58 -31.04 3.51 4.66
N TYR A 59 -31.06 4.84 4.73
CA TYR A 59 -30.10 5.62 5.52
C TYR A 59 -30.30 5.52 7.03
N TYR A 60 -31.55 5.52 7.49
CA TYR A 60 -31.88 5.70 8.90
C TYR A 60 -32.16 4.39 9.66
N GLY A 61 -32.52 3.32 8.94
CA GLY A 61 -32.87 2.02 9.52
C GLY A 61 -33.26 1.01 8.45
N PRO A 62 -33.43 -0.27 8.80
CA PRO A 62 -33.96 -1.27 7.88
C PRO A 62 -35.33 -0.89 7.34
N TYR A 63 -35.66 -1.38 6.14
CA TYR A 63 -36.91 -1.02 5.46
C TYR A 63 -38.14 -1.14 6.38
N TYR A 64 -38.92 -0.06 6.45
CA TYR A 64 -40.22 -0.02 7.11
C TYR A 64 -40.21 -0.35 8.62
N THR A 65 -39.08 -0.11 9.29
CA THR A 65 -38.96 -0.24 10.77
C THR A 65 -39.34 1.04 11.53
N GLN A 66 -39.28 2.19 10.86
CA GLN A 66 -39.65 3.50 11.40
C GLN A 66 -40.03 4.45 10.26
N HIS A 67 -40.63 5.61 10.57
CA HIS A 67 -41.08 6.58 9.56
C HIS A 67 -39.97 6.98 8.59
N SER A 68 -38.79 7.34 9.12
CA SER A 68 -37.64 7.74 8.31
C SER A 68 -37.03 6.60 7.47
N ALA A 69 -37.39 5.34 7.72
CA ALA A 69 -36.92 4.18 6.98
C ALA A 69 -37.94 3.64 5.96
N LYS A 70 -39.02 4.39 5.69
CA LYS A 70 -40.01 4.02 4.66
C LYS A 70 -39.50 4.26 3.24
N THR A 71 -38.71 5.31 3.06
CA THR A 71 -38.21 5.71 1.74
C THR A 71 -36.85 5.09 1.50
N ARG A 72 -36.72 4.40 0.37
CA ARG A 72 -35.43 3.91 -0.13
C ARG A 72 -34.74 4.99 -0.96
N ASP A 73 -33.42 5.00 -0.92
CA ASP A 73 -32.63 5.49 -2.05
C ASP A 73 -32.60 4.41 -3.14
N ALA A 74 -33.01 4.80 -4.35
CA ALA A 74 -33.10 3.93 -5.53
C ALA A 74 -31.76 3.75 -6.26
N SER A 75 -30.64 4.12 -5.63
CA SER A 75 -29.28 4.01 -6.19
C SER A 75 -28.69 2.60 -6.18
N GLY A 76 -29.43 1.55 -5.82
CA GLY A 76 -28.95 0.15 -5.70
C GLY A 76 -28.07 -0.33 -6.86
N LYS A 77 -28.49 -0.07 -8.10
CA LYS A 77 -27.71 -0.38 -9.32
C LYS A 77 -26.29 0.22 -9.31
N ASN A 78 -26.11 1.41 -8.75
CA ASN A 78 -24.81 2.08 -8.66
C ASN A 78 -23.86 1.41 -7.66
N TRP A 79 -24.40 0.56 -6.79
CA TRP A 79 -23.63 -0.22 -5.83
C TRP A 79 -23.13 -1.54 -6.40
N GLN A 80 -23.56 -1.95 -7.60
CA GLN A 80 -23.09 -3.19 -8.22
C GLN A 80 -21.55 -3.29 -8.19
N HIS A 81 -21.03 -4.42 -7.72
CA HIS A 81 -19.60 -4.69 -7.55
C HIS A 81 -18.85 -3.83 -6.52
N ARG A 82 -19.50 -2.85 -5.86
CA ARG A 82 -18.86 -2.07 -4.80
C ARG A 82 -18.55 -2.96 -3.61
N PHE A 83 -17.38 -2.71 -3.04
CA PHE A 83 -16.88 -3.42 -1.89
C PHE A 83 -17.17 -2.63 -0.62
N VAL A 84 -17.74 -3.27 0.39
CA VAL A 84 -18.23 -2.64 1.62
C VAL A 84 -17.86 -3.46 2.84
N ARG A 85 -17.94 -2.84 4.01
CA ARG A 85 -17.79 -3.50 5.31
C ARG A 85 -19.15 -3.58 5.98
N VAL A 86 -19.51 -4.74 6.50
CA VAL A 86 -20.76 -4.96 7.24
C VAL A 86 -20.45 -5.02 8.72
N SER A 87 -21.15 -4.20 9.50
CA SER A 87 -20.94 -4.04 10.96
C SER A 87 -22.07 -4.63 11.81
N GLN A 88 -23.23 -4.85 11.20
CA GLN A 88 -24.41 -5.34 11.88
C GLN A 88 -25.36 -5.99 10.88
N THR A 89 -26.02 -7.07 11.30
CA THR A 89 -27.18 -7.62 10.59
C THR A 89 -28.37 -7.70 11.53
N VAL A 90 -29.57 -7.54 10.97
CA VAL A 90 -30.83 -7.64 11.71
C VAL A 90 -31.83 -8.50 10.95
N THR A 91 -32.70 -9.18 11.69
CA THR A 91 -33.87 -9.90 11.17
C THR A 91 -35.12 -9.16 11.60
N LEU A 92 -36.04 -8.96 10.66
CA LEU A 92 -37.32 -8.29 10.87
C LEU A 92 -38.43 -9.31 11.16
N SER A 93 -39.57 -8.85 11.68
CA SER A 93 -40.74 -9.68 12.01
C SER A 93 -41.32 -10.46 10.82
N ASN A 94 -41.10 -10.00 9.60
CA ASN A 94 -41.49 -10.72 8.37
C ASN A 94 -40.39 -11.66 7.83
N GLY A 95 -39.32 -11.89 8.59
CA GLY A 95 -38.19 -12.74 8.22
C GLY A 95 -37.15 -12.08 7.29
N ALA A 96 -37.39 -10.86 6.79
CA ALA A 96 -36.42 -10.14 5.98
C ALA A 96 -35.17 -9.81 6.79
N GLN A 97 -34.01 -9.81 6.14
CA GLN A 97 -32.72 -9.53 6.78
C GLN A 97 -32.05 -8.34 6.13
N PHE A 98 -31.52 -7.44 6.96
CA PHE A 98 -30.81 -6.25 6.52
C PHE A 98 -29.42 -6.17 7.13
N ALA A 99 -28.46 -5.66 6.36
CA ALA A 99 -27.08 -5.40 6.78
C ALA A 99 -26.80 -3.91 6.85
N LYS A 100 -26.24 -3.44 7.97
CA LYS A 100 -25.66 -2.10 8.09
C LYS A 100 -24.26 -2.11 7.51
N PHE A 101 -24.05 -1.32 6.47
CA PHE A 101 -22.79 -1.32 5.73
C PHE A 101 -22.12 0.05 5.67
N SER A 102 -20.80 0.02 5.50
CA SER A 102 -19.94 1.18 5.34
C SER A 102 -19.10 1.06 4.07
N TRP A 103 -18.79 2.21 3.47
CA TRP A 103 -17.93 2.33 2.30
C TRP A 103 -16.77 3.27 2.62
N TYR A 104 -15.53 2.76 2.57
CA TYR A 104 -14.32 3.50 2.97
C TYR A 104 -14.45 4.19 4.35
N GLY A 105 -14.93 3.43 5.34
CA GLY A 105 -15.06 3.90 6.73
C GLY A 105 -16.31 4.75 7.02
N LYS A 106 -17.01 5.25 6.00
CA LYS A 106 -18.27 5.98 6.17
C LYS A 106 -19.44 5.00 6.22
N THR A 107 -20.20 5.01 7.31
CA THR A 107 -21.49 4.30 7.35
C THR A 107 -22.43 4.90 6.32
N ILE A 108 -22.96 4.06 5.44
CA ILE A 108 -23.85 4.47 4.37
C ILE A 108 -25.29 4.21 4.79
N GLY A 109 -25.62 3.00 5.22
CA GLY A 109 -27.00 2.67 5.57
C GLY A 109 -27.22 1.17 5.63
N TRP A 110 -28.45 0.77 5.36
CA TRP A 110 -28.94 -0.60 5.40
C TRP A 110 -29.33 -1.08 4.01
N VAL A 111 -29.08 -2.36 3.73
CA VAL A 111 -29.51 -3.03 2.49
C VAL A 111 -29.95 -4.46 2.81
N ASP A 112 -30.84 -5.04 1.99
CA ASP A 112 -31.16 -6.47 2.04
C ASP A 112 -29.85 -7.28 1.96
N VAL A 113 -29.65 -8.21 2.90
CA VAL A 113 -28.46 -9.07 2.93
C VAL A 113 -28.25 -9.85 1.63
N LYS A 114 -29.31 -10.12 0.87
CA LYS A 114 -29.25 -10.80 -0.45
C LYS A 114 -28.55 -9.95 -1.53
N ALA A 115 -28.40 -8.65 -1.30
CA ALA A 115 -27.59 -7.77 -2.14
C ALA A 115 -26.08 -8.00 -1.96
N LEU A 116 -25.66 -8.74 -0.92
CA LEU A 116 -24.27 -8.84 -0.48
C LEU A 116 -23.74 -10.28 -0.55
N GLN A 117 -22.55 -10.42 -1.11
CA GLN A 117 -21.75 -11.65 -1.01
C GLN A 117 -20.52 -11.39 -0.15
N LYS A 118 -20.24 -12.26 0.84
CA LYS A 118 -18.97 -12.18 1.59
C LYS A 118 -17.79 -12.25 0.64
N TYR A 119 -16.82 -11.37 0.82
CA TYR A 119 -15.71 -11.25 -0.11
C TYR A 119 -14.49 -10.71 0.63
N SER A 120 -13.35 -11.38 0.46
CA SER A 120 -12.17 -11.20 1.31
C SER A 120 -11.34 -9.97 0.91
N ARG A 121 -10.50 -9.48 1.82
CA ARG A 121 -9.57 -8.38 1.48
C ARG A 121 -8.60 -8.86 0.40
N SER A 122 -8.04 -10.05 0.56
CA SER A 122 -7.14 -10.67 -0.42
C SER A 122 -7.76 -10.76 -1.83
N GLN A 123 -9.04 -11.12 -1.93
CA GLN A 123 -9.74 -11.12 -3.23
C GLN A 123 -9.87 -9.71 -3.82
N LYS A 124 -10.09 -8.69 -2.99
CA LYS A 124 -10.14 -7.28 -3.47
C LYS A 124 -8.78 -6.85 -3.96
N ILE A 125 -7.72 -7.12 -3.20
CA ILE A 125 -6.34 -6.83 -3.59
C ILE A 125 -6.03 -7.47 -4.95
N GLN A 126 -6.32 -8.77 -5.11
CA GLN A 126 -6.16 -9.49 -6.38
C GLN A 126 -6.85 -8.78 -7.55
N THR A 127 -8.07 -8.27 -7.34
CA THR A 127 -8.82 -7.54 -8.36
C THR A 127 -8.11 -6.24 -8.77
N PHE A 128 -7.60 -5.46 -7.81
CA PHE A 128 -6.83 -4.25 -8.10
C PHE A 128 -5.54 -4.55 -8.88
N LEU A 129 -4.81 -5.60 -8.47
CA LEU A 129 -3.59 -6.02 -9.15
C LEU A 129 -3.88 -6.47 -10.60
N ASN A 130 -4.92 -7.28 -10.80
CA ASN A 130 -5.32 -7.76 -12.13
C ASN A 130 -5.78 -6.61 -13.05
N HIS A 131 -6.60 -5.68 -12.55
CA HIS A 131 -7.04 -4.51 -13.34
C HIS A 131 -5.88 -3.60 -13.73
N ALA A 132 -4.82 -3.56 -12.91
CA ALA A 132 -3.61 -2.82 -13.22
C ALA A 132 -2.62 -3.61 -14.10
N ASN A 133 -2.97 -4.81 -14.57
CA ASN A 133 -2.06 -5.73 -15.27
C ASN A 133 -0.71 -5.92 -14.55
N PHE A 134 -0.72 -5.83 -13.22
CA PHE A 134 0.45 -6.04 -12.39
C PHE A 134 0.81 -7.54 -12.40
N GLN A 135 2.11 -7.87 -12.42
CA GLN A 135 2.59 -9.19 -12.00
C GLN A 135 3.64 -9.04 -10.92
N GLY A 136 3.53 -9.87 -9.89
CA GLY A 136 4.43 -9.84 -8.75
C GLY A 136 3.73 -10.23 -7.46
N SER A 137 4.23 -9.72 -6.35
CA SER A 137 3.72 -10.01 -5.01
C SER A 137 3.42 -8.74 -4.23
N ALA A 138 2.33 -8.77 -3.48
CA ALA A 138 1.85 -7.71 -2.62
C ALA A 138 1.70 -8.22 -1.18
N MET A 139 2.19 -7.44 -0.22
CA MET A 139 1.84 -7.54 1.19
C MET A 139 1.05 -6.29 1.58
N VAL A 140 -0.22 -6.45 1.90
CA VAL A 140 -1.10 -5.36 2.36
C VAL A 140 -1.38 -5.60 3.83
N PHE A 141 -1.09 -4.63 4.69
CA PHE A 141 -1.12 -4.84 6.13
C PHE A 141 -1.87 -3.74 6.86
N ASN A 142 -2.63 -4.15 7.88
CA ASN A 142 -3.22 -3.28 8.88
C ASN A 142 -2.97 -3.89 10.26
N ASN A 143 -2.66 -3.05 11.25
CA ASN A 143 -2.21 -3.55 12.55
C ASN A 143 -0.95 -4.44 12.45
N PHE A 144 0.06 -3.95 11.74
CA PHE A 144 1.33 -4.64 11.51
C PHE A 144 1.13 -6.00 10.78
N THR A 145 1.98 -6.98 11.03
CA THR A 145 1.91 -8.32 10.41
C THR A 145 0.68 -9.13 10.82
N LYS A 146 0.05 -8.83 11.96
CA LYS A 146 -1.11 -9.58 12.45
C LYS A 146 -2.31 -9.45 11.51
N GLY A 147 -2.44 -8.31 10.82
CA GLY A 147 -3.43 -8.12 9.77
C GLY A 147 -2.79 -8.01 8.39
N ALA A 148 -1.77 -8.82 8.07
CA ALA A 148 -1.22 -8.88 6.73
C ALA A 148 -2.01 -9.83 5.81
N SER A 149 -2.25 -9.39 4.59
CA SER A 149 -2.73 -10.20 3.47
C SER A 149 -1.62 -10.28 2.42
N HIS A 150 -1.31 -11.50 1.97
CA HIS A 150 -0.31 -11.74 0.93
C HIS A 150 -0.99 -12.19 -0.34
N VAL A 151 -0.78 -11.47 -1.43
CA VAL A 151 -1.38 -11.76 -2.73
C VAL A 151 -0.29 -11.74 -3.78
N SER A 152 -0.17 -12.83 -4.53
CA SER A 152 0.79 -12.96 -5.63
C SER A 152 0.04 -13.28 -6.90
N VAL A 153 0.43 -12.63 -8.00
CA VAL A 153 -0.30 -12.68 -9.27
C VAL A 153 0.68 -12.85 -10.43
N GLY A 154 0.27 -13.59 -11.46
CA GLY A 154 1.11 -13.86 -12.63
C GLY A 154 2.24 -14.87 -12.36
N TYR A 155 3.18 -14.95 -13.30
CA TYR A 155 4.27 -15.92 -13.27
C TYR A 155 5.54 -15.30 -12.69
N ALA A 156 6.23 -16.06 -11.83
CA ALA A 156 7.62 -15.81 -11.51
C ALA A 156 8.52 -16.21 -12.69
N ASN A 157 8.16 -17.29 -13.39
CA ASN A 157 8.79 -17.74 -14.63
C ASN A 157 7.74 -18.43 -15.52
N ALA A 158 7.31 -17.75 -16.57
CA ALA A 158 6.28 -18.20 -17.49
C ALA A 158 6.71 -19.42 -18.32
N ASP A 159 7.97 -19.45 -18.79
CA ASP A 159 8.52 -20.56 -19.58
C ASP A 159 8.47 -21.88 -18.80
N LYS A 160 8.77 -21.83 -17.50
CA LYS A 160 8.71 -22.96 -16.57
C LYS A 160 7.35 -23.12 -15.88
N LYS A 161 6.36 -22.29 -16.21
CA LYS A 161 5.03 -22.24 -15.59
C LYS A 161 5.06 -22.09 -14.04
N ILE A 162 6.07 -21.41 -13.52
CA ILE A 162 6.22 -21.16 -12.07
C ILE A 162 5.47 -19.87 -11.72
N LEU A 163 4.48 -19.97 -10.84
CA LEU A 163 3.70 -18.83 -10.37
C LEU A 163 4.47 -17.95 -9.40
N ASN A 164 4.13 -16.66 -9.36
CA ASN A 164 4.57 -15.78 -8.28
C ASN A 164 4.03 -16.30 -6.94
N SER A 165 4.86 -16.21 -5.89
CA SER A 165 4.49 -16.61 -4.54
C SER A 165 5.05 -15.64 -3.51
N LYS A 166 4.61 -15.77 -2.25
CA LYS A 166 5.17 -14.99 -1.13
C LYS A 166 6.69 -15.20 -0.92
N ASN A 167 7.26 -16.27 -1.47
CA ASN A 167 8.68 -16.60 -1.40
C ASN A 167 9.45 -16.21 -2.68
N SER A 168 8.77 -15.69 -3.72
CA SER A 168 9.44 -15.16 -4.91
C SER A 168 10.41 -14.05 -4.53
N LEU A 169 11.64 -14.14 -5.01
CA LEU A 169 12.66 -13.10 -4.83
C LEU A 169 12.62 -12.11 -5.97
N TYR A 170 12.67 -10.83 -5.60
CA TYR A 170 12.69 -9.70 -6.51
C TYR A 170 13.88 -8.81 -6.17
N PRO A 171 14.51 -8.16 -7.16
CA PRO A 171 15.53 -7.16 -6.87
C PRO A 171 14.92 -6.00 -6.08
N THR A 172 15.61 -5.60 -5.02
CA THR A 172 15.26 -4.45 -4.17
C THR A 172 15.28 -3.14 -4.94
N ALA A 173 16.20 -3.00 -5.90
CA ALA A 173 16.50 -1.70 -6.48
C ALA A 173 16.70 -0.65 -5.38
N SER A 174 16.24 0.58 -5.58
CA SER A 174 16.46 1.67 -4.62
C SER A 174 15.87 1.47 -3.22
N LEU A 175 15.03 0.45 -2.98
CA LEU A 175 14.56 0.11 -1.63
C LEU A 175 15.71 -0.24 -0.67
N GLN A 176 16.85 -0.71 -1.19
CA GLN A 176 18.05 -1.03 -0.42
C GLN A 176 18.65 0.15 0.33
N LYS A 177 18.47 1.38 -0.18
CA LYS A 177 19.07 2.58 0.42
C LYS A 177 18.70 2.76 1.90
N VAL A 178 17.52 2.32 2.29
CA VAL A 178 17.08 2.33 3.69
C VAL A 178 17.96 1.44 4.58
N MET A 179 18.45 0.31 4.07
CA MET A 179 19.40 -0.55 4.79
C MET A 179 20.76 0.15 4.96
N THR A 180 21.27 0.78 3.90
CA THR A 180 22.54 1.53 3.97
C THR A 180 22.44 2.73 4.90
N GLY A 181 21.33 3.46 4.86
CA GLY A 181 21.05 4.56 5.79
C GLY A 181 21.08 4.09 7.24
N ALA A 182 20.41 2.98 7.56
CA ALA A 182 20.43 2.40 8.89
C ALA A 182 21.83 1.96 9.34
N LEU A 183 22.66 1.40 8.45
CA LEU A 183 24.05 1.06 8.79
C LEU A 183 24.87 2.31 9.15
N ILE A 184 24.74 3.39 8.37
CA ILE A 184 25.42 4.65 8.63
C ILE A 184 24.98 5.25 9.95
N GLU A 185 23.67 5.24 10.24
CA GLU A 185 23.12 5.68 11.52
C GLU A 185 23.70 4.87 12.69
N GLN A 186 23.76 3.54 12.59
CA GLN A 186 24.37 2.72 13.63
C GLN A 186 25.85 3.05 13.88
N LEU A 187 26.60 3.40 12.82
CA LEU A 187 28.00 3.82 12.93
C LEU A 187 28.11 5.21 13.56
N ALA A 188 27.22 6.13 13.19
CA ALA A 188 27.15 7.46 13.79
C ALA A 188 26.84 7.38 15.29
N ALA A 189 25.80 6.63 15.65
CA ALA A 189 25.36 6.48 17.02
C ALA A 189 26.36 5.72 17.92
N SER A 190 27.29 4.96 17.33
CA SER A 190 28.40 4.32 18.06
C SER A 190 29.67 5.19 18.10
N GLY A 191 29.60 6.45 17.67
CA GLY A 191 30.71 7.39 17.70
C GLY A 191 31.81 7.12 16.66
N LYS A 192 31.59 6.19 15.72
CA LYS A 192 32.60 5.83 14.71
C LYS A 192 32.68 6.83 13.55
N LEU A 193 31.62 7.60 13.35
CA LEU A 193 31.55 8.74 12.45
C LEU A 193 30.50 9.71 13.00
N SER A 194 30.32 10.86 12.36
CA SER A 194 29.21 11.77 12.62
C SER A 194 28.51 12.14 11.32
N MET A 195 27.28 12.63 11.40
CA MET A 195 26.53 13.12 10.25
C MET A 195 27.20 14.33 9.57
N ASN A 196 28.03 15.06 10.32
CA ASN A 196 28.83 16.19 9.84
C ASN A 196 30.23 15.80 9.35
N THR A 197 30.64 14.53 9.50
CA THR A 197 31.92 14.05 8.99
C THR A 197 32.01 14.33 7.51
N LYS A 198 33.14 14.91 7.09
CA LYS A 198 33.38 15.29 5.70
C LYS A 198 33.72 14.08 4.84
N LEU A 199 33.28 14.08 3.58
CA LEU A 199 33.60 13.05 2.60
C LEU A 199 35.12 12.91 2.42
N SER A 200 35.86 14.00 2.56
CA SER A 200 37.33 14.02 2.47
C SER A 200 38.04 13.12 3.49
N ALA A 201 37.38 12.75 4.60
CA ALA A 201 37.94 11.80 5.57
C ALA A 201 38.10 10.38 4.98
N TYR A 202 37.34 10.04 3.94
CA TYR A 202 37.31 8.70 3.35
C TYR A 202 37.65 8.69 1.85
N TYR A 203 37.37 9.80 1.15
CA TYR A 203 37.59 9.99 -0.28
C TYR A 203 38.17 11.40 -0.55
N PRO A 204 39.41 11.69 -0.13
CA PRO A 204 40.01 13.02 -0.25
C PRO A 204 40.25 13.47 -1.71
N SER A 205 40.36 12.53 -2.65
CA SER A 205 40.54 12.82 -4.08
C SER A 205 39.27 13.28 -4.77
N VAL A 206 38.10 13.09 -4.15
CA VAL A 206 36.83 13.56 -4.72
C VAL A 206 36.80 15.09 -4.67
N ASN A 207 36.50 15.71 -5.80
CA ASN A 207 36.38 17.16 -5.90
C ASN A 207 35.39 17.69 -4.84
N ASN A 208 35.72 18.83 -4.21
CA ASN A 208 34.89 19.45 -3.18
C ASN A 208 34.56 18.57 -1.94
N SER A 209 35.26 17.44 -1.74
CA SER A 209 34.97 16.47 -0.66
C SER A 209 35.09 17.05 0.76
N LYS A 210 35.84 18.14 0.95
CA LYS A 210 35.96 18.87 2.23
C LYS A 210 34.66 19.56 2.66
N ASN A 211 33.76 19.83 1.71
CA ASN A 211 32.50 20.52 1.97
C ASN A 211 31.31 19.56 2.06
N ILE A 212 31.39 18.39 1.43
CA ILE A 212 30.34 17.37 1.42
C ILE A 212 30.35 16.58 2.75
N THR A 213 29.20 16.42 3.37
CA THR A 213 28.99 15.69 4.64
C THR A 213 28.29 14.35 4.42
N ILE A 214 28.39 13.45 5.41
CA ILE A 214 27.60 12.20 5.44
C ILE A 214 26.09 12.48 5.34
N ARG A 215 25.58 13.48 6.08
CA ARG A 215 24.16 13.90 6.01
C ARG A 215 23.75 14.29 4.59
N GLN A 216 24.60 15.01 3.87
CA GLN A 216 24.31 15.41 2.49
C GLN A 216 24.27 14.22 1.53
N LEU A 217 25.12 13.20 1.72
CA LEU A 217 25.03 11.96 0.93
C LEU A 217 23.69 11.25 1.20
N LEU A 218 23.33 11.05 2.48
CA LEU A 218 22.07 10.40 2.90
C LEU A 218 20.82 11.10 2.36
N ASN A 219 20.88 12.42 2.20
CA ASN A 219 19.74 13.24 1.80
C ASN A 219 19.76 13.63 0.31
N HIS A 220 20.69 13.08 -0.48
CA HIS A 220 20.88 13.45 -1.89
C HIS A 220 21.09 14.96 -2.11
N ARG A 221 21.90 15.59 -1.26
CA ARG A 221 22.23 17.03 -1.28
C ARG A 221 23.74 17.29 -1.29
N SER A 222 24.49 16.35 -1.84
CA SER A 222 25.96 16.37 -1.91
C SER A 222 26.51 17.18 -3.09
N GLY A 223 25.66 17.53 -4.07
CA GLY A 223 26.10 18.06 -5.35
C GLY A 223 26.80 17.02 -6.25
N ILE A 224 26.79 15.74 -5.86
CA ILE A 224 27.27 14.63 -6.68
C ILE A 224 26.20 14.28 -7.71
N ASP A 225 26.65 13.97 -8.91
CA ASP A 225 25.83 13.53 -10.03
C ASP A 225 26.52 12.37 -10.77
N MET A 226 25.75 11.47 -11.37
CA MET A 226 26.27 10.30 -12.09
C MET A 226 25.27 9.87 -13.16
N ASP A 227 25.76 9.51 -14.35
CA ASP A 227 24.93 9.13 -15.49
C ASP A 227 24.31 7.71 -15.38
N GLU A 228 24.57 7.00 -14.28
CA GLU A 228 23.99 5.68 -13.93
C GLU A 228 24.21 4.60 -15.03
N THR A 229 25.35 4.65 -15.71
CA THR A 229 25.71 3.73 -16.79
C THR A 229 25.95 2.31 -16.27
N THR A 230 25.66 1.31 -17.11
CA THR A 230 25.98 -0.10 -16.82
C THR A 230 27.44 -0.41 -17.20
N PRO A 231 28.24 -1.04 -16.32
CA PRO A 231 29.60 -1.46 -16.65
C PRO A 231 29.69 -2.36 -17.88
N SER A 232 30.80 -2.29 -18.62
CA SER A 232 31.06 -3.17 -19.77
C SER A 232 31.26 -4.64 -19.37
N LYS A 233 31.75 -4.89 -18.16
CA LYS A 233 31.97 -6.21 -17.53
C LYS A 233 31.45 -6.22 -16.10
N VAL A 234 31.18 -7.42 -15.58
CA VAL A 234 30.76 -7.58 -14.18
C VAL A 234 31.90 -7.14 -13.25
N LEU A 235 31.58 -6.31 -12.27
CA LEU A 235 32.50 -5.90 -11.21
C LEU A 235 32.50 -7.01 -10.14
N THR A 236 33.68 -7.52 -9.80
CA THR A 236 33.81 -8.77 -9.00
C THR A 236 34.29 -8.54 -7.57
N SER A 237 34.65 -7.30 -7.22
CA SER A 237 35.05 -6.93 -5.86
C SER A 237 34.44 -5.60 -5.44
N GLN A 238 34.19 -5.41 -4.15
CA GLN A 238 33.66 -4.17 -3.59
C GLN A 238 34.50 -2.94 -4.00
N ASN A 239 35.83 -3.10 -4.05
CA ASN A 239 36.71 -2.02 -4.51
C ASN A 239 36.46 -1.67 -5.97
N SER A 240 36.26 -2.66 -6.85
CA SER A 240 35.89 -2.40 -8.25
C SER A 240 34.52 -1.72 -8.40
N GLU A 241 33.55 -2.06 -7.54
CA GLU A 241 32.22 -1.43 -7.52
C GLU A 241 32.30 0.05 -7.12
N ILE A 242 33.09 0.36 -6.07
CA ILE A 242 33.32 1.73 -5.59
C ILE A 242 34.13 2.52 -6.62
N ASN A 243 35.22 1.96 -7.16
CA ASN A 243 36.05 2.64 -8.15
C ASN A 243 35.27 2.99 -9.41
N TYR A 244 34.43 2.07 -9.89
CA TYR A 244 33.53 2.36 -11.00
C TYR A 244 32.65 3.59 -10.72
N THR A 245 32.09 3.70 -9.51
CA THR A 245 31.30 4.87 -9.13
C THR A 245 32.15 6.14 -9.09
N LEU A 246 33.35 6.08 -8.51
CA LEU A 246 34.27 7.22 -8.46
C LEU A 246 34.66 7.72 -9.86
N ASP A 247 34.84 6.79 -10.81
CA ASP A 247 35.22 7.11 -12.20
C ASP A 247 34.05 7.69 -13.01
N GLN A 248 32.81 7.36 -12.65
CA GLN A 248 31.61 7.81 -13.37
C GLN A 248 30.98 9.07 -12.78
N MET A 249 31.19 9.33 -11.49
CA MET A 249 30.55 10.46 -10.82
C MET A 249 31.29 11.78 -11.09
N LYS A 250 30.54 12.88 -11.06
CA LYS A 250 31.04 14.25 -11.08
C LYS A 250 30.43 15.04 -9.92
N VAL A 251 31.09 16.12 -9.54
CA VAL A 251 30.54 17.07 -8.57
C VAL A 251 30.07 18.29 -9.34
N ALA A 252 28.77 18.33 -9.65
CA ALA A 252 28.12 19.37 -10.46
C ALA A 252 27.86 20.68 -9.70
N GLY A 253 27.94 20.64 -8.37
CA GLY A 253 27.79 21.80 -7.48
C GLY A 253 26.37 22.01 -6.95
N ASN A 254 26.25 22.95 -6.00
CA ASN A 254 25.09 23.25 -5.14
C ASN A 254 24.64 22.12 -4.18
N ASN A 255 23.90 22.47 -3.13
CA ASN A 255 23.35 21.55 -2.12
C ASN A 255 21.86 21.26 -2.35
N ASN A 256 21.39 21.42 -3.59
CA ASN A 256 20.02 21.08 -3.96
C ASN A 256 19.85 19.57 -3.99
N TYR A 257 18.58 19.14 -3.95
CA TYR A 257 18.25 17.73 -4.03
C TYR A 257 18.58 17.20 -5.44
N ASN A 258 19.53 16.27 -5.52
CA ASN A 258 19.88 15.52 -6.73
C ASN A 258 20.06 14.04 -6.41
N TYR A 259 19.10 13.22 -6.83
CA TYR A 259 19.09 11.79 -6.58
C TYR A 259 20.13 11.08 -7.45
N THR A 260 21.06 10.36 -6.83
CA THR A 260 22.07 9.54 -7.52
C THR A 260 22.46 8.33 -6.69
N ASN A 261 22.67 7.18 -7.33
CA ASN A 261 23.17 5.98 -6.66
C ASN A 261 24.58 6.19 -6.10
N ALA A 262 25.38 7.09 -6.67
CA ALA A 262 26.74 7.38 -6.24
C ALA A 262 26.82 7.71 -4.73
N ASN A 263 25.88 8.51 -4.22
CA ASN A 263 25.83 8.82 -2.79
C ASN A 263 25.77 7.58 -1.90
N TYR A 264 24.97 6.59 -2.30
CA TYR A 264 24.76 5.37 -1.51
C TYR A 264 25.85 4.33 -1.71
N VAL A 265 26.49 4.30 -2.88
CA VAL A 265 27.71 3.51 -3.09
C VAL A 265 28.85 4.05 -2.23
N LEU A 266 29.03 5.38 -2.18
CA LEU A 266 30.01 6.01 -1.30
C LEU A 266 29.71 5.74 0.18
N LEU A 267 28.45 5.84 0.61
CA LEU A 267 28.07 5.50 1.98
C LEU A 267 28.37 4.03 2.32
N ALA A 268 28.08 3.09 1.41
CA ALA A 268 28.46 1.69 1.59
C ALA A 268 29.98 1.53 1.76
N GLY A 269 30.78 2.19 0.92
CA GLY A 269 32.23 2.19 1.03
C GLY A 269 32.77 2.85 2.31
N ILE A 270 32.12 3.92 2.80
CA ILE A 270 32.44 4.54 4.10
C ILE A 270 32.18 3.57 5.23
N ALA A 271 31.04 2.88 5.23
CA ALA A 271 30.74 1.86 6.24
C ALA A 271 31.81 0.76 6.25
N SER A 272 32.28 0.33 5.08
CA SER A 272 33.38 -0.62 4.99
C SER A 272 34.70 -0.07 5.52
N LYS A 273 35.10 1.14 5.12
CA LYS A 273 36.34 1.81 5.58
C LYS A 273 36.36 2.01 7.10
N VAL A 274 35.24 2.43 7.68
CA VAL A 274 35.10 2.70 9.13
C VAL A 274 35.18 1.42 9.96
N THR A 275 34.77 0.28 9.41
CA THR A 275 34.66 -0.98 10.17
C THR A 275 35.73 -2.01 9.82
N GLY A 276 36.43 -1.86 8.70
CA GLY A 276 37.32 -2.88 8.13
C GLY A 276 36.60 -4.12 7.60
N LYS A 277 35.26 -4.08 7.41
CA LYS A 277 34.46 -5.22 6.93
C LYS A 277 33.74 -4.87 5.64
N ASP A 278 33.52 -5.85 4.77
CA ASP A 278 32.71 -5.65 3.57
C ASP A 278 31.26 -5.29 3.87
N TYR A 279 30.67 -4.46 3.00
CA TYR A 279 29.30 -3.96 3.10
C TYR A 279 28.28 -5.09 3.22
N ASN A 280 28.37 -6.14 2.39
CA ASN A 280 27.45 -7.27 2.46
C ASN A 280 27.58 -8.03 3.79
N THR A 281 28.79 -8.10 4.36
CA THR A 281 29.03 -8.64 5.70
C THR A 281 28.36 -7.78 6.77
N LEU A 282 28.44 -6.46 6.66
CA LEU A 282 27.78 -5.53 7.58
C LEU A 282 26.25 -5.65 7.50
N VAL A 283 25.66 -5.64 6.31
CA VAL A 283 24.21 -5.86 6.11
C VAL A 283 23.78 -7.18 6.73
N ASN A 284 24.55 -8.25 6.51
CA ASN A 284 24.22 -9.56 7.07
C ASN A 284 24.26 -9.56 8.61
N GLN A 285 25.33 -9.02 9.21
CA GLN A 285 25.54 -9.02 10.66
C GLN A 285 24.61 -8.07 11.41
N ARG A 286 24.27 -6.93 10.81
CA ARG A 286 23.57 -5.83 11.48
C ARG A 286 22.10 -5.69 11.10
N ILE A 287 21.65 -6.30 10.00
CA ILE A 287 20.27 -6.20 9.51
C ILE A 287 19.65 -7.60 9.31
N VAL A 288 20.22 -8.42 8.42
CA VAL A 288 19.62 -9.72 8.04
C VAL A 288 19.52 -10.67 9.24
N LYS A 289 20.64 -10.93 9.93
CA LYS A 289 20.67 -11.84 11.09
C LYS A 289 19.83 -11.33 12.26
N PRO A 290 19.96 -10.07 12.72
CA PRO A 290 19.15 -9.59 13.85
C PRO A 290 17.65 -9.64 13.57
N LEU A 291 17.23 -9.36 12.34
CA LEU A 291 15.82 -9.44 11.95
C LEU A 291 15.33 -10.85 11.64
N GLY A 292 16.24 -11.82 11.44
CA GLY A 292 15.91 -13.18 11.05
C GLY A 292 15.34 -13.28 9.63
N LEU A 293 15.84 -12.44 8.72
CA LEU A 293 15.38 -12.38 7.32
C LEU A 293 15.81 -13.65 6.59
N LYS A 294 14.85 -14.37 5.99
CA LYS A 294 15.08 -15.67 5.35
C LYS A 294 15.22 -15.58 3.84
N HIS A 295 14.76 -14.49 3.27
CA HIS A 295 14.66 -14.28 1.83
C HIS A 295 15.29 -12.95 1.44
N THR A 296 16.43 -12.57 2.03
CA THR A 296 17.13 -11.31 1.72
C THR A 296 18.60 -11.59 1.47
N PHE A 297 19.05 -11.37 0.23
CA PHE A 297 20.37 -11.79 -0.25
C PHE A 297 21.02 -10.72 -1.09
N ALA A 298 22.35 -10.61 -1.03
CA ALA A 298 23.10 -9.86 -2.02
C ALA A 298 22.98 -10.55 -3.40
N TRP A 299 23.06 -9.79 -4.48
CA TRP A 299 22.87 -10.29 -5.86
C TRP A 299 23.78 -11.45 -6.25
N ASN A 300 24.97 -11.54 -5.67
CA ASN A 300 25.97 -12.59 -5.91
C ASN A 300 26.00 -13.67 -4.81
N GLN A 301 25.02 -13.68 -3.90
CA GLN A 301 24.93 -14.62 -2.76
C GLN A 301 23.53 -15.29 -2.70
N LEU A 302 22.87 -15.41 -3.85
CA LEU A 302 21.59 -16.10 -3.97
C LEU A 302 21.76 -17.62 -3.75
N PRO A 303 20.91 -18.27 -2.94
CA PRO A 303 20.87 -19.73 -2.86
C PRO A 303 20.60 -20.38 -4.23
N SER A 304 21.18 -21.54 -4.49
CA SER A 304 20.99 -22.25 -5.78
C SER A 304 19.53 -22.66 -6.04
N ASN A 305 18.76 -22.89 -4.98
CA ASN A 305 17.34 -23.25 -5.02
C ASN A 305 16.40 -22.04 -4.89
N ALA A 306 16.94 -20.81 -4.93
CA ALA A 306 16.17 -19.59 -4.80
C ALA A 306 15.20 -19.40 -5.97
N GLN A 307 13.92 -19.11 -5.68
CA GLN A 307 12.94 -18.72 -6.70
C GLN A 307 13.14 -17.24 -7.07
N VAL A 308 14.14 -16.96 -7.89
CA VAL A 308 14.36 -15.63 -8.47
C VAL A 308 13.39 -15.43 -9.62
N THR A 309 12.68 -14.31 -9.59
CA THR A 309 11.71 -13.98 -10.64
C THR A 309 12.39 -13.63 -11.97
N THR A 310 11.65 -13.78 -13.05
CA THR A 310 11.96 -13.28 -14.38
C THR A 310 11.20 -11.97 -14.62
N GLY A 311 11.84 -11.01 -15.27
CA GLY A 311 11.23 -9.71 -15.56
C GLY A 311 10.35 -9.76 -16.80
N TYR A 312 9.24 -9.02 -16.78
CA TYR A 312 8.26 -8.92 -17.86
C TYR A 312 7.90 -7.46 -18.15
N ARG A 313 7.51 -7.20 -19.39
CA ARG A 313 6.92 -5.93 -19.82
C ARG A 313 5.54 -6.22 -20.40
N TYR A 314 4.57 -5.41 -20.00
CA TYR A 314 3.26 -5.45 -20.61
C TYR A 314 3.27 -4.66 -21.92
N SER A 315 2.99 -5.31 -23.04
CA SER A 315 2.81 -4.66 -24.33
C SER A 315 1.86 -5.48 -25.22
N ASN A 316 1.08 -4.79 -26.06
CA ASN A 316 0.10 -5.40 -26.96
C ASN A 316 -0.89 -6.35 -26.25
N GLY A 317 -1.34 -5.97 -25.06
CA GLY A 317 -2.28 -6.75 -24.26
C GLY A 317 -1.69 -8.01 -23.60
N LYS A 318 -0.37 -8.24 -23.69
CA LYS A 318 0.30 -9.46 -23.23
C LYS A 318 1.52 -9.14 -22.37
N ALA A 319 1.88 -10.11 -21.53
CA ALA A 319 3.13 -10.11 -20.79
C ALA A 319 4.25 -10.67 -21.67
N ASN A 320 5.26 -9.85 -21.95
CA ASN A 320 6.41 -10.23 -22.77
C ASN A 320 7.66 -10.28 -21.88
N GLN A 321 8.44 -11.36 -21.98
CA GLN A 321 9.66 -11.53 -21.18
C GLN A 321 10.66 -10.41 -21.49
N SER A 322 11.11 -9.71 -20.46
CA SER A 322 12.09 -8.62 -20.54
C SER A 322 13.54 -9.10 -20.40
N GLY A 323 13.73 -10.39 -20.10
CA GLY A 323 15.03 -10.99 -19.77
C GLY A 323 15.35 -10.99 -18.27
N ALA A 324 16.47 -11.64 -17.92
CA ALA A 324 17.00 -11.61 -16.56
C ALA A 324 17.59 -10.23 -16.22
N VAL A 325 17.69 -9.91 -14.93
CA VAL A 325 18.35 -8.68 -14.49
C VAL A 325 19.83 -8.74 -14.88
N SER A 326 20.34 -7.66 -15.49
CA SER A 326 21.76 -7.56 -15.86
C SER A 326 22.65 -7.66 -14.63
N THR A 327 23.49 -8.70 -14.56
CA THR A 327 24.49 -8.86 -13.49
C THR A 327 25.54 -7.75 -13.51
N LYS A 328 25.87 -7.22 -14.70
CA LYS A 328 26.74 -6.04 -14.85
C LYS A 328 26.14 -4.83 -14.14
N MET A 329 24.86 -4.56 -14.36
CA MET A 329 24.14 -3.48 -13.69
C MET A 329 24.01 -3.74 -12.18
N MET A 330 23.70 -4.96 -11.76
CA MET A 330 23.64 -5.28 -10.31
C MET A 330 25.00 -5.07 -9.63
N SER A 331 26.10 -5.37 -10.30
CA SER A 331 27.44 -5.15 -9.75
C SER A 331 27.79 -3.67 -9.56
N SER A 332 27.17 -2.71 -10.27
CA SER A 332 27.43 -1.28 -10.03
C SER A 332 26.56 -0.64 -8.95
N LEU A 333 25.62 -1.39 -8.35
CA LEU A 333 24.60 -0.84 -7.43
C LEU A 333 24.88 -1.16 -5.94
N LEU A 334 26.15 -1.28 -5.54
CA LEU A 334 26.56 -1.50 -4.15
C LEU A 334 25.91 -0.46 -3.21
N GLY A 335 25.25 -0.90 -2.15
CA GLY A 335 24.53 -0.01 -1.22
C GLY A 335 23.30 0.70 -1.81
N ALA A 336 23.14 0.69 -3.13
CA ALA A 336 22.13 1.48 -3.81
C ALA A 336 20.93 0.65 -4.29
N GLY A 337 21.12 -0.64 -4.62
CA GLY A 337 20.02 -1.50 -5.08
C GLY A 337 20.33 -2.90 -5.61
N ASN A 338 21.46 -3.48 -5.21
CA ASN A 338 21.92 -4.80 -5.62
C ASN A 338 21.55 -5.97 -4.67
N TYR A 339 20.47 -5.86 -3.90
CA TYR A 339 19.92 -6.97 -3.10
C TYR A 339 18.66 -7.56 -3.73
N TYR A 340 18.33 -8.80 -3.37
CA TYR A 340 17.03 -9.42 -3.61
C TYR A 340 16.29 -9.59 -2.28
N THR A 341 14.97 -9.43 -2.31
CA THR A 341 14.12 -9.63 -1.12
C THR A 341 12.69 -10.09 -1.48
N THR A 342 11.86 -10.30 -0.45
CA THR A 342 10.40 -10.49 -0.57
C THR A 342 9.67 -9.29 0.05
N PRO A 343 8.37 -9.07 -0.27
CA PRO A 343 7.58 -8.04 0.39
C PRO A 343 7.58 -8.15 1.93
N GLU A 344 7.59 -9.37 2.47
CA GLU A 344 7.54 -9.62 3.91
C GLU A 344 8.86 -9.31 4.62
N ASP A 345 9.98 -9.76 4.07
CA ASP A 345 11.29 -9.43 4.60
C ASP A 345 11.55 -7.91 4.51
N TYR A 346 11.13 -7.27 3.41
CA TYR A 346 11.26 -5.82 3.28
C TYR A 346 10.43 -5.05 4.31
N TYR A 347 9.20 -5.50 4.57
CA TYR A 347 8.40 -4.95 5.67
C TYR A 347 9.11 -5.15 7.03
N ALA A 348 9.73 -6.32 7.27
CA ALA A 348 10.47 -6.57 8.50
C ALA A 348 11.68 -5.64 8.67
N ILE A 349 12.40 -5.32 7.60
CA ILE A 349 13.46 -4.29 7.57
C ILE A 349 12.89 -2.95 8.02
N GLN A 350 11.80 -2.52 7.39
CA GLN A 350 11.16 -1.22 7.62
C GLN A 350 10.59 -1.06 9.02
N LYS A 351 10.06 -2.16 9.58
CA LYS A 351 9.61 -2.24 10.97
C LYS A 351 10.81 -2.19 11.93
N GLY A 352 11.84 -2.99 11.66
CA GLY A 352 13.04 -3.11 12.49
C GLY A 352 13.81 -1.81 12.66
N ILE A 353 13.89 -1.03 11.59
CA ILE A 353 14.55 0.28 11.55
C ILE A 353 13.82 1.34 12.41
N ARG A 354 12.56 1.11 12.79
CA ARG A 354 11.78 2.08 13.59
C ARG A 354 11.45 1.61 14.99
N ASN A 355 11.35 0.30 15.23
CA ASN A 355 10.77 -0.24 16.45
C ASN A 355 11.78 -0.58 17.56
N GLY A 356 13.02 -0.09 17.47
CA GLY A 356 14.07 -0.38 18.45
C GLY A 356 14.93 -1.60 18.12
N LYS A 357 14.57 -2.41 17.12
CA LYS A 357 15.31 -3.66 16.82
C LYS A 357 16.61 -3.41 16.05
N ILE A 358 16.65 -2.39 15.18
CA ILE A 358 17.84 -2.01 14.41
C ILE A 358 18.31 -0.62 14.79
N LEU A 359 17.38 0.33 14.89
CA LEU A 359 17.62 1.68 15.39
C LEU A 359 16.68 1.96 16.56
N THR A 360 17.16 2.73 17.54
CA THR A 360 16.31 3.34 18.54
C THR A 360 15.40 4.40 17.90
N LYS A 361 14.38 4.86 18.64
CA LYS A 361 13.50 5.93 18.18
C LYS A 361 14.28 7.20 17.79
N ASN A 362 15.26 7.60 18.61
CA ASN A 362 16.05 8.82 18.36
C ASN A 362 16.96 8.65 17.15
N GLN A 363 17.62 7.51 17.01
CA GLN A 363 18.44 7.18 15.83
C GLN A 363 17.61 7.17 14.54
N TYR A 364 16.38 6.66 14.59
CA TYR A 364 15.48 6.74 13.45
C TYR A 364 15.17 8.19 13.07
N TYR A 365 14.82 9.05 14.04
CA TYR A 365 14.54 10.46 13.76
C TYR A 365 15.76 11.22 13.22
N ASP A 366 16.95 10.97 13.77
CA ASP A 366 18.18 11.55 13.23
C ASP A 366 18.44 11.08 11.80
N LEU A 367 18.29 9.78 11.50
CA LEU A 367 18.40 9.27 10.13
C LEU A 367 17.40 9.92 9.16
N MET A 368 16.17 10.16 9.63
CA MET A 368 15.13 10.87 8.86
C MET A 368 15.31 12.41 8.87
N ASN A 369 16.40 12.91 9.47
CA ASN A 369 16.72 14.34 9.60
C ASN A 369 15.55 15.15 10.19
N ASP A 370 14.88 14.60 11.21
CA ASP A 370 13.68 15.16 11.85
C ASP A 370 12.61 15.61 10.84
N TYR A 371 12.53 14.91 9.69
CA TYR A 371 11.62 15.21 8.58
C TYR A 371 11.79 16.61 7.98
N HIS A 372 12.95 17.24 8.16
CA HIS A 372 13.26 18.55 7.60
C HIS A 372 13.21 18.57 6.06
N TYR A 373 13.45 17.43 5.41
CA TYR A 373 13.31 17.25 3.98
C TYR A 373 12.29 16.15 3.64
N SER A 374 11.69 16.25 2.46
CA SER A 374 10.81 15.20 1.92
C SER A 374 11.55 13.89 1.63
N TYR A 375 12.89 13.92 1.49
CA TYR A 375 13.73 12.73 1.38
C TYR A 375 14.85 12.77 2.43
N ALA A 376 14.98 11.69 3.19
CA ALA A 376 16.07 11.48 4.12
C ALA A 376 16.30 9.98 4.36
N GLY A 377 17.55 9.57 4.58
CA GLY A 377 17.88 8.25 5.09
C GLY A 377 17.39 7.07 4.24
N GLY A 378 17.16 7.28 2.94
CA GLY A 378 16.78 6.23 2.00
C GLY A 378 15.30 6.21 1.63
N LEU A 379 14.47 7.11 2.17
CA LEU A 379 13.03 7.10 1.96
C LEU A 379 12.42 8.51 1.88
N TYR A 380 11.20 8.57 1.36
CA TYR A 380 10.42 9.79 1.26
C TYR A 380 9.39 9.90 2.39
N HIS A 381 9.24 11.11 2.91
CA HIS A 381 8.19 11.51 3.85
C HIS A 381 7.16 12.36 3.11
N LEU A 382 5.91 11.95 3.19
CA LEU A 382 4.78 12.60 2.56
C LEU A 382 3.83 13.15 3.63
N THR A 383 2.97 14.07 3.22
CA THR A 383 1.90 14.62 4.05
C THR A 383 1.04 13.52 4.67
N GLY A 384 0.56 13.74 5.90
CA GLY A 384 -0.30 12.77 6.61
C GLY A 384 0.46 11.63 7.29
N SER A 385 1.74 11.84 7.63
CA SER A 385 2.59 10.82 8.28
C SER A 385 2.68 9.53 7.47
N ILE A 386 2.85 9.68 6.16
CA ILE A 386 3.05 8.59 5.21
C ILE A 386 4.51 8.57 4.79
N LYS A 387 5.09 7.37 4.77
CA LYS A 387 6.38 7.14 4.13
C LYS A 387 6.22 6.37 2.83
N ARG A 388 7.18 6.62 1.95
CA ARG A 388 7.25 6.01 0.63
C ARG A 388 8.67 5.64 0.27
N VAL A 389 8.86 4.42 -0.24
CA VAL A 389 10.12 3.99 -0.85
C VAL A 389 9.81 3.36 -2.19
N ARG A 390 10.39 3.87 -3.28
CA ARG A 390 10.19 3.32 -4.62
C ARG A 390 11.53 2.96 -5.24
N GLY A 391 11.58 1.81 -5.91
CA GLY A 391 12.76 1.32 -6.59
C GLY A 391 12.39 0.80 -7.96
N VAL A 392 13.20 1.13 -8.95
CA VAL A 392 13.00 0.76 -10.34
C VAL A 392 14.33 0.27 -10.89
N LEU A 393 14.32 -0.86 -11.60
CA LEU A 393 15.43 -1.25 -12.46
C LEU A 393 15.02 -1.02 -13.91
N SER A 394 15.55 0.04 -14.52
CA SER A 394 15.19 0.44 -15.88
C SER A 394 15.39 -0.70 -16.87
N GLY A 395 14.43 -0.86 -17.77
CA GLY A 395 14.48 -1.88 -18.82
C GLY A 395 14.34 -3.34 -18.39
N SER A 396 14.10 -3.64 -17.11
CA SER A 396 14.01 -5.04 -16.63
C SER A 396 12.60 -5.51 -16.27
N GLY A 397 11.60 -4.63 -16.28
CA GLY A 397 10.22 -4.93 -15.85
C GLY A 397 10.01 -4.86 -14.34
N TYR A 398 11.09 -4.73 -13.55
CA TYR A 398 11.01 -4.64 -12.10
C TYR A 398 10.68 -3.24 -11.61
N GLU A 399 9.81 -3.20 -10.60
CA GLU A 399 9.46 -2.02 -9.83
C GLU A 399 8.95 -2.45 -8.47
N ALA A 400 9.39 -1.78 -7.42
CA ALA A 400 8.96 -2.06 -6.06
C ALA A 400 8.56 -0.77 -5.34
N ILE A 401 7.59 -0.86 -4.45
CA ILE A 401 7.17 0.26 -3.62
C ILE A 401 6.77 -0.21 -2.22
N LEU A 402 7.18 0.54 -1.21
CA LEU A 402 6.49 0.60 0.07
C LEU A 402 5.73 1.92 0.14
N TYR A 403 4.47 1.86 0.53
CA TYR A 403 3.64 3.02 0.82
C TYR A 403 2.83 2.75 2.08
N GLY A 404 2.97 3.58 3.12
CA GLY A 404 2.20 3.37 4.34
C GLY A 404 2.56 4.33 5.45
N THR A 405 1.92 4.15 6.60
CA THR A 405 2.16 4.97 7.79
C THR A 405 3.62 4.92 8.20
N GLU A 406 4.15 6.06 8.62
CA GLU A 406 5.45 6.22 9.26
C GLU A 406 5.72 5.10 10.28
N GLY A 407 4.76 4.85 11.19
CA GLY A 407 4.83 3.81 12.23
C GLY A 407 4.79 2.35 11.76
N ASN A 408 4.72 2.07 10.45
CA ASN A 408 4.54 0.72 9.88
C ASN A 408 3.26 -0.01 10.33
N ARG A 409 2.26 0.70 10.87
CA ARG A 409 1.03 0.06 11.37
C ARG A 409 0.11 -0.36 10.23
N GLN A 410 0.01 0.47 9.20
CA GLN A 410 -0.82 0.24 8.02
C GLN A 410 -0.04 0.61 6.76
N GLY A 411 -0.20 -0.15 5.69
CA GLY A 411 0.58 0.06 4.48
C GLY A 411 0.47 -1.06 3.47
N VAL A 412 1.26 -0.92 2.42
CA VAL A 412 1.47 -1.92 1.39
C VAL A 412 2.95 -1.99 1.03
N VAL A 413 3.42 -3.20 0.72
CA VAL A 413 4.68 -3.45 0.03
C VAL A 413 4.36 -4.21 -1.25
N LEU A 414 4.74 -3.64 -2.40
CA LEU A 414 4.58 -4.26 -3.71
C LEU A 414 5.97 -4.52 -4.30
N PHE A 415 6.15 -5.73 -4.84
CA PHE A 415 7.28 -6.08 -5.68
C PHE A 415 6.75 -6.63 -6.99
N ALA A 416 6.94 -5.85 -8.06
CA ALA A 416 6.52 -6.19 -9.39
C ALA A 416 7.69 -6.82 -10.16
N ASN A 417 7.46 -7.95 -10.80
CA ASN A 417 8.27 -8.42 -11.93
C ASN A 417 7.62 -8.08 -13.28
N GLN A 418 6.42 -7.50 -13.28
CA GLN A 418 5.85 -6.73 -14.37
C GLN A 418 5.23 -5.45 -13.80
N ARG A 419 5.70 -4.30 -14.25
CA ARG A 419 5.13 -3.01 -13.85
C ARG A 419 3.63 -2.94 -14.19
N PRO A 420 2.81 -2.31 -13.34
CA PRO A 420 1.41 -2.08 -13.65
C PRO A 420 1.26 -1.16 -14.88
N THR A 421 0.13 -1.26 -15.58
CA THR A 421 -0.24 -0.39 -16.72
C THR A 421 -0.68 1.02 -16.30
N ARG A 422 -0.76 1.26 -14.99
CA ARG A 422 -0.95 2.58 -14.36
C ARG A 422 0.19 2.83 -13.39
N SER A 423 0.27 4.03 -12.83
CA SER A 423 1.27 4.35 -11.80
C SER A 423 1.24 3.34 -10.64
N ILE A 424 2.42 2.85 -10.22
CA ILE A 424 2.53 1.99 -9.04
C ILE A 424 2.17 2.76 -7.76
N ASP A 425 2.35 4.08 -7.76
CA ASP A 425 1.99 4.94 -6.64
C ASP A 425 0.48 4.96 -6.41
N ASP A 426 -0.28 5.19 -7.48
CA ASP A 426 -1.74 5.20 -7.38
C ASP A 426 -2.26 3.81 -6.98
N LEU A 427 -1.66 2.74 -7.51
CA LEU A 427 -2.01 1.37 -7.13
C LEU A 427 -1.69 1.11 -5.64
N ALA A 428 -0.54 1.58 -5.15
CA ALA A 428 -0.16 1.44 -3.76
C ALA A 428 -1.09 2.25 -2.83
N GLN A 429 -1.51 3.44 -3.25
CA GLN A 429 -2.47 4.26 -2.50
C GLN A 429 -3.85 3.59 -2.43
N ASP A 430 -4.35 3.05 -3.55
CA ASP A 430 -5.60 2.28 -3.57
C ASP A 430 -5.55 1.08 -2.61
N LEU A 431 -4.44 0.34 -2.62
CA LEU A 431 -4.24 -0.81 -1.74
C LEU A 431 -4.03 -0.41 -0.27
N TYR A 432 -3.42 0.75 -0.02
CA TYR A 432 -3.35 1.34 1.33
C TYR A 432 -4.74 1.65 1.88
N ASP A 433 -5.62 2.23 1.06
CA ASP A 433 -7.02 2.43 1.46
C ASP A 433 -7.76 1.11 1.68
N VAL A 434 -7.45 0.08 0.88
CA VAL A 434 -7.94 -1.27 1.14
C VAL A 434 -7.50 -1.76 2.53
N ALA A 435 -6.23 -1.57 2.89
CA ALA A 435 -5.71 -1.92 4.22
C ALA A 435 -6.42 -1.17 5.35
N ARG A 436 -6.67 0.14 5.14
CA ARG A 436 -7.23 1.04 6.16
C ARG A 436 -8.68 0.74 6.50
N TYR A 437 -9.48 0.35 5.50
CA TYR A 437 -10.94 0.27 5.66
C TYR A 437 -11.53 -1.13 5.58
N TYR A 438 -10.75 -2.12 5.15
CA TYR A 438 -11.25 -3.48 4.94
C TYR A 438 -10.32 -4.49 5.60
N ASN A 439 -10.55 -4.79 6.87
CA ASN A 439 -9.72 -5.73 7.63
C ASN A 439 -10.01 -7.17 7.21
N GLU A 440 -9.00 -8.02 7.22
CA GLU A 440 -9.12 -9.47 7.15
C GLU A 440 -8.67 -9.98 8.53
N ASN A 441 -9.58 -10.68 9.23
CA ASN A 441 -9.51 -11.10 10.64
C ASN A 441 -10.05 -10.08 11.65
#